data_AF-X6LAV8-F1
#
_entry.id   AF-X6LAV8-F1
#
_cell.length_a   1.000
_cell.length_b   1.000
_cell.length_c   1.000
_cell.angle_alpha   90.00
_cell.angle_beta   90.00
_cell.angle_gamma   90.00
#
_symmetry.space_group_name_H-M   'P 1'
#
loop_
_entity.id
_entity.type
_entity.pdbx_description
1 polymer ?
#
loop_
_entity_poly.entity_id
_entity_poly.type
_entity_poly.pdbx_seq_one_letter_code
_entity_poly.pdbx_strand_id
1 'polypeptide(L)'
;LIDEISLAEDAVLEPSRTLFLAKKGGNQTEEIVANPLFRILSTMKIGGNFGKKELSPALRNRFTEIWVPSLVERDEDLLAIIKERARNQSELIHFAPLIIDFMKWIKSQNEIAVSLRNIVSWVDFMMHFGTKQSQSQANHKPWIQAYIDGAHLIFLDGLSIGTTIVAYTFLSFAETRHRFSASAIEGPVEPV
;
A
#
# COMPACT_ATOMS: atom_id res chain seq x y z
N LEU A 1 -11.61 15.54 9.81
CA LEU A 1 -10.35 14.78 9.68
C LEU A 1 -9.31 15.76 9.16
N ILE A 2 -8.21 15.95 9.89
CA ILE A 2 -7.08 16.79 9.47
C ILE A 2 -5.97 15.84 9.01
N ASP A 3 -5.34 16.13 7.88
CA ASP A 3 -4.17 15.38 7.44
C ASP A 3 -2.88 16.16 7.73
N GLU A 4 -1.78 15.45 7.92
CA GLU A 4 -0.43 16.01 8.12
C GLU A 4 -0.34 17.06 9.25
N ILE A 5 -0.94 16.81 10.42
CA ILE A 5 -0.91 17.74 11.58
C ILE A 5 0.50 18.08 12.06
N SER A 6 1.48 17.24 11.75
CA SER A 6 2.91 17.52 11.94
C SER A 6 3.39 18.81 11.24
N LEU A 7 2.69 19.27 10.21
CA LEU A 7 3.01 20.51 9.48
C LEU A 7 2.33 21.75 10.08
N ALA A 8 1.34 21.58 10.96
CA ALA A 8 0.66 22.70 11.59
C ALA A 8 1.57 23.41 12.61
N GLU A 9 1.28 24.69 12.85
CA GLU A 9 1.86 25.43 13.97
C GLU A 9 1.14 25.09 15.28
N ASP A 10 1.90 24.99 16.37
CA ASP A 10 1.39 24.62 17.70
C ASP A 10 0.30 25.57 18.22
N ALA A 11 0.33 26.83 17.79
CA ALA A 11 -0.59 27.90 18.19
C ALA A 11 -1.99 27.79 17.56
N VAL A 12 -2.17 26.94 16.53
CA VAL A 12 -3.44 26.85 15.80
C VAL A 12 -4.45 25.94 16.51
N LEU A 13 -3.99 25.10 17.45
CA LEU A 13 -4.81 24.06 18.10
C LEU A 13 -4.96 24.31 19.59
N GLU A 14 -5.69 25.34 19.97
CA GLU A 14 -5.88 25.74 21.36
C GLU A 14 -6.82 24.78 22.14
N PRO A 15 -6.55 24.51 23.43
CA PRO A 15 -7.35 23.59 24.24
C PRO A 15 -8.78 24.08 24.51
N SER A 16 -9.03 25.38 24.37
CA SER A 16 -10.31 26.03 24.64
C SER A 16 -11.43 25.59 23.70
N ARG A 17 -11.12 24.85 22.62
CA ARG A 17 -12.09 24.41 21.60
C ARG A 17 -12.80 25.60 20.94
N THR A 18 -12.10 26.73 20.92
CA THR A 18 -12.57 28.00 20.42
C THR A 18 -11.93 28.30 19.07
N LEU A 19 -12.71 28.86 18.15
CA LEU A 19 -12.23 29.48 16.92
C LEU A 19 -12.55 30.97 16.95
N PHE A 20 -11.53 31.82 16.77
CA PHE A 20 -11.69 33.27 16.65
C PHE A 20 -11.82 33.67 15.18
N LEU A 21 -12.91 34.36 14.84
CA LEU A 21 -13.12 34.88 13.49
C LEU A 21 -12.67 36.34 13.39
N ALA A 22 -11.51 36.56 12.79
CA ALA A 22 -10.91 37.89 12.65
C ALA A 22 -11.54 38.78 11.55
N LYS A 23 -12.37 38.21 10.66
CA LYS A 23 -12.89 38.93 9.48
C LYS A 23 -14.39 38.70 9.29
N LYS A 24 -15.19 39.35 10.13
CA LYS A 24 -16.59 39.62 9.83
C LYS A 24 -16.82 41.12 10.01
N GLY A 25 -16.41 41.90 9.00
CA GLY A 25 -16.49 43.37 8.81
C GLY A 25 -17.17 44.27 9.85
N GLY A 26 -16.91 44.08 11.14
CA GLY A 26 -17.54 44.76 12.27
C GLY A 26 -16.59 44.76 13.46
N ASN A 27 -16.78 45.69 14.38
CA ASN A 27 -15.83 46.02 15.46
C ASN A 27 -15.74 44.96 16.58
N GLN A 28 -16.21 43.72 16.36
CA GLN A 28 -16.28 42.67 17.37
C GLN A 28 -15.71 41.36 16.82
N THR A 29 -14.71 40.81 17.51
CA THR A 29 -14.19 39.46 17.28
C THR A 29 -15.27 38.46 17.69
N GLU A 30 -15.70 37.61 16.75
CA GLU A 30 -16.68 36.55 17.03
C GLU A 30 -15.94 35.30 17.52
N GLU A 31 -16.35 34.80 18.69
CA GLU A 31 -15.83 33.58 19.30
C GLU A 31 -16.81 32.43 19.06
N ILE A 32 -16.34 31.36 18.39
CA ILE A 32 -17.13 30.14 18.19
C ILE A 32 -16.58 29.03 19.07
N VAL A 33 -17.40 28.52 19.97
CA VAL A 33 -17.05 27.39 20.85
C VAL A 33 -17.62 26.09 20.26
N ALA A 34 -16.76 25.08 20.10
CA ALA A 34 -17.19 23.79 19.57
C ALA A 34 -18.08 23.03 20.58
N ASN A 35 -19.12 22.36 20.06
CA ASN A 35 -20.01 21.50 20.84
C ASN A 35 -19.22 20.48 21.70
N PRO A 36 -19.59 20.18 22.95
CA PRO A 36 -18.87 19.25 23.84
C PRO A 36 -18.53 17.88 23.24
N LEU A 37 -19.36 17.35 22.34
CA LEU A 37 -19.15 16.06 21.67
C LEU A 37 -18.29 16.14 20.41
N PHE A 38 -17.94 17.35 19.95
CA PHE A 38 -17.02 17.53 18.84
C PHE A 38 -15.66 16.89 19.15
N ARG A 39 -15.08 16.22 18.16
CA ARG A 39 -13.76 15.57 18.23
C ARG A 39 -12.99 15.88 16.95
N ILE A 40 -11.70 16.11 17.10
CA ILE A 40 -10.78 16.23 15.97
C ILE A 40 -10.07 14.88 15.84
N LEU A 41 -10.21 14.26 14.67
CA LEU A 41 -9.33 13.19 14.25
C LEU A 41 -8.30 13.76 13.30
N SER A 42 -7.04 13.35 13.48
CA SER A 42 -5.95 13.78 12.65
C SER A 42 -4.98 12.66 12.34
N THR A 43 -4.33 12.74 11.18
CA THR A 43 -3.24 11.84 10.76
C THR A 43 -1.91 12.59 10.76
N MET A 44 -0.82 11.84 10.95
CA MET A 44 0.55 12.33 10.83
C MET A 44 1.37 11.30 10.06
N LYS A 45 2.38 11.78 9.32
CA LYS A 45 3.39 10.88 8.75
C LYS A 45 4.31 10.42 9.89
N ILE A 46 4.60 9.12 9.95
CA ILE A 46 5.57 8.57 10.92
C ILE A 46 6.92 9.26 10.71
N GLY A 47 7.46 9.87 11.77
CA GLY A 47 8.79 10.50 11.80
C GLY A 47 9.91 9.47 11.64
N GLY A 48 11.04 9.86 11.05
CA GLY A 48 12.20 8.99 10.86
C GLY A 48 12.87 9.07 9.48
N ASN A 49 12.20 9.64 8.47
CA ASN A 49 12.80 9.91 7.16
C ASN A 49 13.09 11.42 7.02
N PHE A 50 14.14 11.79 6.29
CA PHE A 50 14.49 13.18 5.98
C PHE A 50 13.26 13.99 5.52
N GLY A 51 13.04 15.14 6.15
CA GLY A 51 11.94 16.06 5.82
C GLY A 51 10.60 15.79 6.52
N LYS A 52 10.51 14.78 7.41
CA LYS A 52 9.30 14.54 8.21
C LYS A 52 9.46 15.14 9.62
N LYS A 53 8.56 16.06 9.97
CA LYS A 53 8.53 16.73 11.27
C LYS A 53 7.76 15.86 12.27
N GLU A 54 8.36 15.63 13.45
CA GLU A 54 7.63 15.01 14.56
C GLU A 54 6.66 16.00 15.21
N LEU A 55 5.64 15.49 15.88
CA LEU A 55 4.80 16.33 16.71
C LEU A 55 5.58 16.91 17.87
N SER A 56 5.36 18.20 18.12
CA SER A 56 5.88 18.85 19.31
C SER A 56 5.27 18.22 20.57
N PRO A 57 5.98 18.23 21.71
CA PRO A 57 5.44 17.73 22.97
C PRO A 57 4.09 18.37 23.34
N ALA A 58 3.87 19.64 22.98
CA ALA A 58 2.62 20.34 23.22
C ALA A 58 1.44 19.70 22.46
N LEU A 59 1.62 19.37 21.17
CA LEU A 59 0.60 18.70 20.39
C LEU A 59 0.37 17.25 20.85
N ARG A 60 1.45 16.52 21.19
CA ARG A 60 1.33 15.14 21.73
C ARG A 60 0.54 15.10 23.02
N ASN A 61 0.71 16.09 23.91
CA ASN A 61 -0.03 16.20 25.16
C ASN A 61 -1.52 16.57 24.98
N ARG A 62 -1.90 17.11 23.81
CA ARG A 62 -3.29 17.52 23.49
C ARG A 62 -4.09 16.44 22.77
N PHE A 63 -3.42 15.42 22.21
CA PHE A 63 -4.05 14.34 21.44
C PHE A 63 -3.83 12.98 22.09
N THR A 64 -4.69 12.02 21.72
CA THR A 64 -4.41 10.60 21.94
C THR A 64 -3.74 10.05 20.68
N GLU A 65 -2.49 9.61 20.79
CA GLU A 65 -1.77 8.97 19.68
C GLU A 65 -2.19 7.51 19.55
N ILE A 66 -2.52 7.10 18.33
CA ILE A 66 -2.80 5.71 17.97
C ILE A 66 -1.80 5.29 16.90
N TRP A 67 -0.98 4.29 17.23
CA TRP A 67 0.00 3.73 16.30
C TRP A 67 -0.63 2.61 15.49
N VAL A 68 -0.63 2.76 14.16
CA VAL A 68 -1.10 1.73 13.24
C VAL A 68 0.11 0.93 12.74
N PRO A 69 0.19 -0.39 12.99
CA PRO A 69 1.29 -1.21 12.51
C PRO A 69 1.29 -1.33 10.98
N SER A 70 2.44 -1.69 10.42
CA SER A 70 2.56 -1.91 8.97
C SER A 70 1.74 -3.13 8.54
N LEU A 71 0.81 -2.93 7.61
CA LEU A 71 -0.01 -4.01 7.04
C LEU A 71 0.81 -5.03 6.24
N VAL A 72 2.04 -4.68 5.83
CA VAL A 72 2.90 -5.54 5.02
C VAL A 72 3.55 -6.66 5.85
N GLU A 73 3.38 -6.65 7.17
CA GLU A 73 3.96 -7.65 8.07
C GLU A 73 3.02 -8.84 8.37
N ARG A 74 1.74 -8.74 8.01
CA ARG A 74 0.72 -9.75 8.28
C ARG A 74 0.17 -10.34 6.99
N ASP A 75 0.54 -11.58 6.70
CA ASP A 75 0.11 -12.29 5.49
C ASP A 75 -1.41 -12.41 5.38
N GLU A 76 -2.10 -12.61 6.50
CA GLU A 76 -3.55 -12.70 6.56
C GLU A 76 -4.24 -11.41 6.08
N ASP A 77 -3.70 -10.24 6.47
CA ASP A 77 -4.21 -8.95 6.06
C ASP A 77 -3.95 -8.72 4.57
N LEU A 78 -2.74 -9.06 4.09
CA LEU A 78 -2.39 -8.97 2.67
C LEU A 78 -3.26 -9.88 1.81
N LEU A 79 -3.50 -11.11 2.27
CA LEU A 79 -4.35 -12.08 1.58
C LEU A 79 -5.80 -11.58 1.51
N ALA A 80 -6.32 -11.01 2.59
CA ALA A 80 -7.66 -10.42 2.61
C ALA A 80 -7.77 -9.27 1.60
N ILE A 81 -6.78 -8.38 1.56
CA ILE A 81 -6.74 -7.25 0.61
C ILE A 81 -6.67 -7.75 -0.83
N ILE A 82 -5.82 -8.74 -1.13
CA ILE A 82 -5.71 -9.31 -2.48
C ILE A 82 -7.03 -9.95 -2.90
N LYS A 83 -7.66 -10.75 -2.03
CA LYS A 83 -8.95 -11.41 -2.32
C LYS A 83 -10.06 -10.40 -2.62
N GLU A 84 -10.18 -9.38 -1.77
CA GLU A 84 -11.17 -8.32 -1.95
C GLU A 84 -10.92 -7.55 -3.25
N ARG A 85 -9.66 -7.17 -3.50
CA ARG A 85 -9.28 -6.43 -4.71
C ARG A 85 -9.46 -7.25 -5.99
N ALA A 86 -9.20 -8.55 -5.93
CA ALA A 86 -9.45 -9.51 -6.99
C ALA A 86 -10.95 -9.81 -7.20
N ARG A 87 -11.86 -9.23 -6.39
CA ARG A 87 -13.31 -9.47 -6.44
C ARG A 87 -13.65 -10.96 -6.39
N ASN A 88 -12.86 -11.72 -5.64
CA ASN A 88 -12.95 -13.18 -5.57
C ASN A 88 -12.80 -13.93 -6.92
N GLN A 89 -12.06 -13.38 -7.88
CA GLN A 89 -11.70 -14.11 -9.10
C GLN A 89 -10.84 -15.33 -8.75
N SER A 90 -11.38 -16.54 -8.95
CA SER A 90 -10.75 -17.81 -8.56
C SER A 90 -9.31 -17.95 -9.05
N GLU A 91 -9.07 -17.64 -10.32
CA GLU A 91 -7.78 -17.80 -10.97
C GLU A 91 -6.72 -16.89 -10.37
N LEU A 92 -7.06 -15.63 -10.06
CA LEU A 92 -6.13 -14.68 -9.43
C LEU A 92 -5.86 -15.05 -7.98
N ILE A 93 -6.86 -15.51 -7.23
CA ILE A 93 -6.69 -15.89 -5.82
C ILE A 93 -5.59 -16.94 -5.65
N HIS A 94 -5.42 -17.87 -6.61
CA HIS A 94 -4.34 -18.85 -6.60
C HIS A 94 -2.93 -18.22 -6.64
N PHE A 95 -2.80 -17.01 -7.18
CA PHE A 95 -1.53 -16.26 -7.19
C PHE A 95 -1.32 -15.42 -5.93
N ALA A 96 -2.32 -15.25 -5.06
CA ALA A 96 -2.19 -14.39 -3.88
C ALA A 96 -1.02 -14.78 -2.95
N PRO A 97 -0.80 -16.07 -2.61
CA PRO A 97 0.38 -16.48 -1.84
C PRO A 97 1.68 -16.19 -2.59
N LEU A 98 1.70 -16.40 -3.91
CA LEU A 98 2.88 -16.19 -4.76
C LEU A 98 3.27 -14.71 -4.80
N ILE A 99 2.29 -13.81 -4.91
CA ILE A 99 2.50 -12.37 -4.83
C ILE A 99 3.13 -12.04 -3.47
N ILE A 100 2.54 -12.49 -2.36
CA ILE A 100 3.03 -12.21 -1.00
C ILE A 100 4.47 -12.71 -0.81
N ASP A 101 4.76 -13.94 -1.21
CA ASP A 101 6.11 -14.52 -1.11
C ASP A 101 7.11 -13.74 -1.95
N PHE A 102 6.73 -13.32 -3.15
CA PHE A 102 7.57 -12.45 -3.99
C PHE A 102 7.83 -11.10 -3.32
N MET A 103 6.82 -10.46 -2.71
CA MET A 103 6.98 -9.19 -1.98
C MET A 103 7.97 -9.32 -0.82
N LYS A 104 7.92 -10.43 -0.09
CA LYS A 104 8.85 -10.71 1.02
C LYS A 104 10.26 -10.93 0.50
N TRP A 105 10.39 -11.71 -0.56
CA TRP A 105 11.67 -11.99 -1.19
C TRP A 105 12.31 -10.69 -1.71
N ILE A 106 11.59 -9.85 -2.46
CA ILE A 106 12.17 -8.62 -3.01
C ILE A 106 12.57 -7.62 -1.91
N LYS A 107 11.79 -7.56 -0.81
CA LYS A 107 12.13 -6.80 0.39
C LYS A 107 13.39 -7.34 1.08
N SER A 108 13.68 -8.64 0.97
CA SER A 108 14.89 -9.24 1.53
C SER A 108 16.13 -9.05 0.65
N GLN A 109 15.95 -8.88 -0.67
CA GLN A 109 17.07 -8.77 -1.61
C GLN A 109 17.63 -7.34 -1.73
N ASN A 110 16.85 -6.30 -1.42
CA ASN A 110 17.26 -4.91 -1.57
C ASN A 110 16.61 -4.00 -0.51
N GLU A 111 17.14 -2.79 -0.31
CA GLU A 111 16.41 -1.67 0.33
C GLU A 111 15.25 -1.13 -0.55
N ILE A 112 14.68 -1.96 -1.43
CA ILE A 112 13.52 -1.58 -2.24
C ILE A 112 12.32 -1.45 -1.30
N ALA A 113 11.80 -0.23 -1.21
CA ALA A 113 10.59 0.04 -0.46
C ALA A 113 9.39 -0.64 -1.13
N VAL A 114 9.00 -1.78 -0.56
CA VAL A 114 7.76 -2.46 -0.89
C VAL A 114 6.61 -1.81 -0.13
N SER A 115 5.55 -1.44 -0.85
CA SER A 115 4.34 -0.85 -0.27
C SER A 115 3.07 -1.62 -0.64
N LEU A 116 2.00 -1.41 0.13
CA LEU A 116 0.68 -1.94 -0.20
C LEU A 116 0.20 -1.47 -1.58
N ARG A 117 0.61 -0.27 -2.01
CA ARG A 117 0.31 0.25 -3.36
C ARG A 117 0.84 -0.67 -4.44
N ASN A 118 2.04 -1.22 -4.27
CA ASN A 118 2.62 -2.16 -5.22
C ASN A 118 1.73 -3.41 -5.36
N ILE A 119 1.29 -3.99 -4.23
CA ILE A 119 0.39 -5.17 -4.24
C ILE A 119 -0.93 -4.83 -4.93
N VAL A 120 -1.56 -3.71 -4.58
CA VAL A 120 -2.84 -3.29 -5.16
C VAL A 120 -2.71 -3.07 -6.67
N SER A 121 -1.65 -2.39 -7.11
CA SER A 121 -1.38 -2.19 -8.54
C SER A 121 -1.12 -3.50 -9.28
N TRP A 122 -0.49 -4.49 -8.63
CA TRP A 122 -0.28 -5.81 -9.22
C TRP A 122 -1.59 -6.54 -9.44
N VAL A 123 -2.41 -6.60 -8.40
CA VAL A 123 -3.71 -7.26 -8.46
C VAL A 123 -4.61 -6.59 -9.50
N ASP A 124 -4.62 -5.25 -9.55
CA ASP A 124 -5.38 -4.49 -10.54
C ASP A 124 -4.92 -4.78 -11.98
N PHE A 125 -3.61 -4.82 -12.20
CA PHE A 125 -3.04 -5.18 -13.49
C PHE A 125 -3.43 -6.61 -13.88
N MET A 126 -3.29 -7.57 -12.98
CA MET A 126 -3.64 -8.96 -13.23
C MET A 126 -5.12 -9.13 -13.55
N MET A 127 -6.00 -8.46 -12.79
CA MET A 127 -7.43 -8.44 -13.07
C MET A 127 -7.72 -7.88 -14.47
N HIS A 128 -7.09 -6.77 -14.84
CA HIS A 128 -7.31 -6.14 -16.14
C HIS A 128 -6.81 -7.00 -17.30
N PHE A 129 -5.58 -7.50 -17.20
CA PHE A 129 -4.93 -8.28 -18.25
C PHE A 129 -5.56 -9.66 -18.38
N GLY A 130 -5.71 -10.37 -17.25
CA GLY A 130 -6.24 -11.73 -17.20
C GLY A 130 -7.66 -11.82 -17.75
N THR A 131 -8.54 -10.88 -17.40
CA THR A 131 -9.92 -10.87 -17.91
C THR A 131 -9.99 -10.56 -19.40
N LYS A 132 -9.26 -9.56 -19.89
CA LYS A 132 -9.23 -9.21 -21.33
C LYS A 132 -8.64 -10.31 -22.20
N GLN A 133 -7.55 -10.93 -21.74
CA GLN A 133 -6.88 -11.99 -22.50
C GLN A 133 -7.65 -13.31 -22.45
N SER A 134 -8.40 -13.59 -21.39
CA SER A 134 -9.29 -14.77 -21.36
C SER A 134 -10.43 -14.67 -22.37
N GLN A 135 -10.83 -13.46 -22.78
CA GLN A 135 -11.81 -13.24 -23.84
C GLN A 135 -11.22 -13.38 -25.25
N SER A 136 -9.90 -13.24 -25.39
CA SER A 136 -9.16 -13.41 -26.64
C SER A 136 -8.55 -14.81 -26.68
N GLN A 137 -9.10 -15.73 -27.47
CA GLN A 137 -8.64 -17.14 -27.56
C GLN A 137 -7.16 -17.32 -28.02
N ALA A 138 -6.41 -16.24 -28.22
CA ALA A 138 -5.01 -16.25 -28.68
C ALA A 138 -4.00 -16.69 -27.60
N ASN A 139 -4.35 -16.66 -26.31
CA ASN A 139 -3.40 -16.93 -25.22
C ASN A 139 -3.80 -18.15 -24.38
N HIS A 140 -2.92 -19.15 -24.33
CA HIS A 140 -3.20 -20.43 -23.68
C HIS A 140 -3.18 -20.38 -22.14
N LYS A 141 -2.56 -19.35 -21.52
CA LYS A 141 -2.49 -19.16 -20.05
C LYS A 141 -2.42 -17.67 -19.64
N PRO A 142 -3.53 -16.91 -19.77
CA PRO A 142 -3.52 -15.45 -19.60
C PRO A 142 -3.10 -14.98 -18.19
N TRP A 143 -3.43 -15.74 -17.15
CA TRP A 143 -3.16 -15.37 -15.76
C TRP A 143 -1.70 -15.53 -15.32
N ILE A 144 -0.99 -16.54 -15.87
CA ILE A 144 0.46 -16.69 -15.62
C ILE A 144 1.21 -15.53 -16.24
N GLN A 145 0.86 -15.16 -17.47
CA GLN A 145 1.45 -14.01 -18.14
C GLN A 145 1.14 -12.70 -17.39
N ALA A 146 -0.11 -12.54 -16.94
CA ALA A 146 -0.51 -11.39 -16.12
C ALA A 146 0.32 -11.27 -14.83
N TYR A 147 0.60 -12.39 -14.16
CA TYR A 147 1.43 -12.42 -12.97
C TYR A 147 2.85 -11.93 -13.26
N ILE A 148 3.49 -12.48 -14.30
CA ILE A 148 4.86 -12.14 -14.69
C ILE A 148 4.95 -10.66 -15.11
N ASP A 149 4.07 -10.22 -16.01
CA ASP A 149 4.09 -8.85 -16.53
C ASP A 149 3.75 -7.82 -15.45
N GLY A 150 2.88 -8.18 -14.50
CA GLY A 150 2.58 -7.33 -13.35
C GLY A 150 3.79 -7.14 -12.45
N ALA A 151 4.58 -8.21 -12.22
CA ALA A 151 5.83 -8.12 -11.46
C ALA A 151 6.81 -7.15 -12.12
N HIS A 152 6.97 -7.26 -13.44
CA HIS A 152 7.82 -6.37 -14.24
C HIS A 152 7.32 -4.93 -14.18
N LEU A 153 6.04 -4.67 -14.41
CA LEU A 153 5.49 -3.32 -14.40
C LEU A 153 5.75 -2.59 -13.08
N ILE A 154 5.71 -3.32 -11.96
CA ILE A 154 5.74 -2.70 -10.63
C ILE A 154 7.16 -2.53 -10.12
N PHE A 155 8.05 -3.47 -10.43
CA PHE A 155 9.41 -3.50 -9.89
C PHE A 155 10.50 -3.18 -10.91
N LEU A 156 10.20 -3.29 -12.21
CA LEU A 156 11.11 -2.87 -13.29
C LEU A 156 10.72 -1.50 -13.86
N ASP A 157 9.42 -1.24 -14.09
CA ASP A 157 8.98 0.01 -14.73
C ASP A 157 8.48 1.07 -13.72
N GLY A 158 8.03 0.65 -12.53
CA GLY A 158 7.28 1.46 -11.59
C GLY A 158 8.04 2.58 -10.87
N LEU A 159 9.38 2.57 -10.84
CA LEU A 159 10.21 3.59 -10.21
C LEU A 159 11.60 3.61 -10.85
N SER A 160 12.18 4.80 -11.00
CA SER A 160 13.57 5.07 -11.40
C SER A 160 14.60 4.34 -10.52
N ILE A 161 14.79 3.05 -10.75
CA ILE A 161 15.88 2.29 -10.16
C ILE A 161 16.86 1.97 -11.29
N GLY A 162 18.06 2.52 -11.16
CA GLY A 162 19.09 2.48 -12.17
C GLY A 162 19.37 1.07 -12.70
N THR A 163 19.92 1.06 -13.90
CA THR A 163 20.38 -0.05 -14.76
C THR A 163 21.06 -1.24 -14.08
N THR A 164 21.42 -1.16 -12.80
CA THR A 164 22.06 -2.21 -12.00
C THR A 164 21.09 -3.30 -11.53
N ILE A 165 19.80 -3.01 -11.30
CA ILE A 165 18.84 -4.02 -10.81
C ILE A 165 18.35 -4.95 -11.92
N VAL A 166 18.26 -4.47 -13.16
CA VAL A 166 17.77 -5.23 -14.32
C VAL A 166 18.53 -6.55 -14.52
N ALA A 167 19.85 -6.59 -14.25
CA ALA A 167 20.68 -7.79 -14.40
C ALA A 167 20.45 -8.83 -13.29
N TYR A 168 20.29 -8.40 -12.03
CA TYR A 168 20.02 -9.30 -10.91
C TYR A 168 18.59 -9.84 -10.95
N THR A 169 17.63 -9.01 -11.39
CA THR A 169 16.24 -9.40 -11.56
C THR A 169 16.10 -10.41 -12.71
N PHE A 170 16.81 -10.26 -13.83
CA PHE A 170 16.78 -11.29 -14.89
C PHE A 170 17.29 -12.67 -14.45
N LEU A 171 18.40 -12.73 -13.69
CA LEU A 171 18.96 -13.99 -13.16
C LEU A 171 18.06 -14.62 -12.09
N SER A 172 17.55 -13.80 -11.16
CA SER A 172 16.62 -14.26 -10.13
C SER A 172 15.23 -14.60 -10.66
N PHE A 173 14.76 -13.96 -11.73
CA PHE A 173 13.52 -14.35 -12.41
C PHE A 173 13.68 -15.61 -13.24
N ALA A 174 14.85 -15.90 -13.82
CA ALA A 174 15.12 -17.22 -14.39
C ALA A 174 15.03 -18.32 -13.32
N GLU A 175 15.51 -18.03 -12.10
CA GLU A 175 15.42 -18.92 -10.94
C GLU A 175 13.98 -19.00 -10.38
N THR A 176 13.24 -17.89 -10.37
CA THR A 176 11.81 -17.80 -10.02
C THR A 176 10.98 -18.60 -11.04
N ARG A 177 11.22 -18.43 -12.33
CA ARG A 177 10.59 -19.23 -13.39
C ARG A 177 10.87 -20.72 -13.22
N HIS A 178 12.06 -21.10 -12.76
CA HIS A 178 12.39 -22.49 -12.42
C HIS A 178 11.67 -23.00 -11.16
N ARG A 179 11.63 -22.21 -10.07
CA ARG A 179 10.99 -22.59 -8.80
C ARG A 179 9.46 -22.62 -8.89
N PHE A 180 8.86 -21.65 -9.58
CA PHE A 180 7.41 -21.51 -9.71
C PHE A 180 6.83 -22.33 -10.88
N SER A 181 7.62 -22.71 -11.89
CA SER A 181 7.21 -23.74 -12.86
C SER A 181 7.17 -25.14 -12.24
N ALA A 182 7.94 -25.40 -11.18
CA ALA A 182 7.93 -26.69 -10.49
C ALA A 182 6.75 -26.80 -9.51
N SER A 183 6.31 -25.71 -8.86
CA SER A 183 5.22 -25.75 -7.88
C SER A 183 3.81 -25.54 -8.46
N ALA A 184 3.67 -24.95 -9.66
CA ALA A 184 2.37 -24.62 -10.24
C ALA A 184 1.83 -25.63 -11.28
N ILE A 185 2.61 -26.66 -11.66
CA ILE A 185 2.25 -27.59 -12.74
C ILE A 185 1.77 -28.96 -12.21
N GLU A 186 2.12 -29.36 -10.99
CA GLU A 186 1.65 -30.61 -10.40
C GLU A 186 0.43 -30.32 -9.50
N GLY A 187 -0.77 -30.38 -10.09
CA GLY A 187 -2.00 -30.53 -9.32
C GLY A 187 -1.99 -31.87 -8.56
N PRO A 188 -2.86 -32.05 -7.54
CA PRO A 188 -2.91 -33.30 -6.79
C PRO A 188 -3.23 -34.46 -7.73
N VAL A 189 -2.31 -35.43 -7.83
CA VAL A 189 -2.54 -36.69 -8.52
C VAL A 189 -3.56 -37.46 -7.67
N GLU A 190 -4.79 -37.59 -8.17
CA GLU A 190 -5.77 -38.49 -7.55
C GLU A 190 -5.23 -39.94 -7.60
N PRO A 191 -5.25 -40.68 -6.48
CA PRO A 191 -4.86 -42.07 -6.47
C PRO A 191 -5.92 -42.91 -7.18
N VAL A 192 -5.49 -43.69 -8.18
CA VAL A 192 -6.26 -44.75 -8.85
C VAL A 192 -6.56 -45.89 -7.88
#